data_AF-A0A6N6WQF6-F1
#
_entry.id   AF-A0A6N6WQF6-F1
#
_cell.length_a   1.000
_cell.length_b   1.000
_cell.length_c   1.000
_cell.angle_alpha   90.00
_cell.angle_beta   90.00
_cell.angle_gamma   90.00
#
_symmetry.space_group_name_H-M   'P 1'
#
loop_
_entity.id
_entity.type
_entity.pdbx_description
1 polymer ?
#
loop_
_entity_poly.entity_id
_entity_poly.type
_entity_poly.pdbx_seq_one_letter_code
_entity_poly.pdbx_strand_id
1 'polypeptide(L)' 'ANSRGHSSTRQAATLAREAGVGKLIITHVSSRYDDKGCQHLLRECRSIFPATELANDFTVFNV' A
#
# COMPACT_ATOMS: atom_id res chain seq x y z
N ALA A 1 -3.13 -10.51 8.07
CA ALA A 1 -2.64 -10.70 6.69
C ALA A 1 -1.77 -11.95 6.60
N ASN A 2 -0.76 -12.06 7.48
CA ASN A 2 0.23 -13.13 7.51
C ASN A 2 -0.32 -14.56 7.58
N SER A 3 -1.37 -14.83 8.36
CA SER A 3 -1.97 -16.18 8.44
C SER A 3 -2.53 -16.71 7.13
N ARG A 4 -2.71 -15.83 6.13
CA ARG A 4 -3.12 -16.18 4.76
C ARG A 4 -2.01 -15.91 3.74
N GLY A 5 -0.76 -15.78 4.19
CA GLY A 5 0.40 -15.54 3.31
C GLY A 5 0.46 -14.15 2.66
N HIS A 6 -0.29 -13.16 3.17
CA HIS A 6 -0.27 -11.79 2.63
C HIS A 6 0.46 -10.81 3.55
N SER A 7 1.02 -9.76 2.96
CA SER A 7 1.57 -8.60 3.68
C SER A 7 0.47 -7.70 4.25
N SER A 8 0.73 -7.12 5.41
CA SER A 8 0.05 -5.91 5.86
C SER A 8 0.63 -4.67 5.19
N THR A 9 -0.17 -3.60 5.17
CA THR A 9 0.22 -2.21 4.87
C THR A 9 1.51 -1.80 5.56
N ARG A 10 1.63 -2.04 6.88
CA ARG A 10 2.84 -1.72 7.65
C ARG A 10 4.06 -2.47 7.13
N GLN A 11 3.93 -3.77 6.85
CA GLN A 11 5.05 -4.55 6.33
C GLN A 11 5.48 -4.07 4.93
N ALA A 12 4.53 -3.79 4.04
CA ALA A 12 4.84 -3.28 2.71
C ALA A 12 5.52 -1.90 2.76
N ALA A 13 5.00 -0.98 3.58
CA ALA A 13 5.56 0.36 3.74
C ALA A 13 6.96 0.34 4.40
N THR A 14 7.14 -0.48 5.44
CA THR A 14 8.45 -0.67 6.08
C THR A 14 9.48 -1.22 5.09
N LEU A 15 9.10 -2.24 4.30
CA LEU A 15 9.98 -2.82 3.29
C LEU A 15 10.39 -1.78 2.23
N ALA A 16 9.44 -0.97 1.73
CA ALA A 16 9.75 0.08 0.76
C ALA A 16 10.75 1.10 1.33
N ARG A 17 10.56 1.53 2.58
CA ARG A 17 11.47 2.44 3.28
C ARG A 17 12.87 1.82 3.43
N GLU A 18 12.96 0.57 3.87
CA GLU A 18 14.23 -0.12 4.10
C GLU A 18 14.98 -0.43 2.81
N ALA A 19 14.25 -0.71 1.73
CA ALA A 19 14.82 -0.93 0.39
C ALA A 19 15.28 0.36 -0.30
N GLY A 20 14.91 1.54 0.23
CA GLY A 20 15.29 2.83 -0.35
C GLY A 20 14.70 3.09 -1.74
N VAL A 21 13.51 2.54 -2.04
CA VAL A 21 12.84 2.78 -3.32
C VAL A 21 12.32 4.22 -3.42
N GLY A 22 12.11 4.71 -4.65
CA GLY A 22 11.57 6.05 -4.87
C GLY A 22 10.07 6.19 -4.60
N LYS A 23 9.29 5.11 -4.77
CA LYS A 23 7.82 5.11 -4.62
C LYS A 23 7.30 3.70 -4.31
N LEU A 24 6.28 3.63 -3.45
CA LEU A 24 5.50 2.41 -3.19
C LEU A 24 4.11 2.56 -3.80
N ILE A 25 3.71 1.61 -4.63
CA ILE A 25 2.34 1.53 -5.14
C ILE A 25 1.67 0.34 -4.44
N ILE A 26 0.67 0.62 -3.60
CA ILE A 26 -0.10 -0.43 -2.93
C ILE A 26 -1.23 -0.92 -3.83
N THR A 27 -1.35 -2.24 -3.95
CA THR A 27 -2.34 -2.95 -4.78
C THR A 27 -2.76 -4.25 -4.10
N HIS A 28 -3.56 -5.08 -4.78
CA HIS A 28 -4.07 -6.37 -4.27
C HIS A 28 -4.78 -6.21 -2.91
N VAL A 29 -5.63 -5.18 -2.83
CA VAL A 29 -6.43 -4.88 -1.64
C VAL A 29 -7.62 -5.84 -1.59
N SER A 30 -7.88 -6.42 -0.41
CA SER A 30 -9.03 -7.30 -0.24
C SER A 30 -10.32 -6.53 -0.40
N SER A 31 -11.28 -7.10 -1.14
CA SER A 31 -12.63 -6.54 -1.37
C SER A 31 -13.44 -6.25 -0.11
N ARG A 32 -12.98 -6.69 1.07
CA ARG A 32 -13.59 -6.31 2.36
C ARG A 32 -13.39 -4.84 2.72
N TYR A 33 -12.46 -4.16 2.07
CA TYR A 33 -12.24 -2.72 2.26
C TYR A 33 -12.98 -1.98 1.16
N ASP A 34 -13.91 -1.14 1.58
CA ASP A 34 -14.53 -0.13 0.72
C ASP A 34 -13.56 1.03 0.47
N ASP A 35 -14.00 2.06 -0.26
CA ASP A 35 -13.17 3.23 -0.57
C ASP A 35 -12.60 3.89 0.69
N LYS A 36 -13.41 4.01 1.75
CA LYS A 36 -12.96 4.60 3.03
C LYS A 36 -11.92 3.72 3.72
N GLY A 37 -12.11 2.41 3.69
CA GLY A 37 -11.15 1.42 4.15
C GLY A 37 -9.83 1.50 3.39
N CYS A 38 -9.89 1.57 2.06
CA CYS A 38 -8.73 1.77 1.20
C CYS A 38 -7.97 3.06 1.52
N GLN A 39 -8.68 4.18 1.76
CA GLN A 39 -8.05 5.42 2.20
C GLN A 39 -7.40 5.31 3.59
N HIS A 40 -7.96 4.50 4.49
CA HIS A 40 -7.33 4.21 5.78
C HIS A 40 -6.04 3.41 5.62
N LEU A 41 -6.04 2.38 4.76
CA LEU A 41 -4.84 1.60 4.43
C LEU A 41 -3.75 2.48 3.81
N LEU A 42 -4.12 3.39 2.90
CA LEU A 42 -3.19 4.34 2.31
C LEU A 42 -2.57 5.28 3.37
N ARG A 43 -3.37 5.81 4.30
CA ARG A 43 -2.86 6.62 5.42
C ARG A 43 -1.89 5.84 6.30
N GLU A 44 -2.18 4.56 6.56
CA GLU A 44 -1.32 3.69 7.35
C GLU A 44 0.03 3.40 6.66
N CYS A 45 0.05 3.24 5.35
CA CYS A 45 1.31 3.15 4.62
C CYS A 45 2.08 4.48 4.63
N ARG A 46 1.39 5.60 4.39
CA ARG A 46 2.01 6.94 4.34
C ARG A 46 2.61 7.39 5.67
N SER A 47 2.13 6.87 6.81
CA SER A 47 2.74 7.17 8.11
C SER A 47 4.12 6.53 8.30
N ILE A 48 4.45 5.49 7.53
CA ILE A 48 5.75 4.80 7.54
C ILE A 48 6.60 5.21 6.33
N PHE A 49 5.98 5.32 5.15
CA PHE A 49 6.63 5.67 3.91
C PHE A 49 5.77 6.67 3.11
N PRO A 50 6.03 7.99 3.23
CA PRO A 50 5.18 9.04 2.65
C PRO A 50 4.99 8.96 1.13
N ALA A 51 6.01 8.48 0.40
CA ALA A 51 5.97 8.27 -1.05
C ALA A 51 5.18 7.00 -1.44
N THR A 52 3.94 6.92 -0.96
CA THR A 52 3.01 5.82 -1.24
C THR A 52 1.76 6.29 -1.99
N GLU A 53 1.39 5.54 -3.02
CA GLU A 53 0.16 5.72 -3.80
C GLU A 53 -0.67 4.42 -3.81
N LEU A 54 -1.99 4.55 -3.94
CA LEU A 54 -2.93 3.41 -4.03
C LEU A 54 -3.33 3.21 -5.49
N ALA A 55 -3.12 2.00 -6.01
CA ALA A 55 -3.62 1.62 -7.31
C ALA A 55 -5.11 1.28 -7.23
N ASN A 56 -5.87 1.81 -8.20
CA ASN A 56 -7.20 1.34 -8.54
C ASN A 56 -7.16 0.72 -9.95
N ASP A 57 -8.22 0.00 -10.32
CA ASP A 57 -8.35 -0.56 -11.66
C ASP A 57 -8.10 0.53 -12.72
N PHE A 58 -7.25 0.19 -13.70
CA PHE A 58 -6.84 1.07 -14.79
C PHE A 58 -6.03 2.32 -14.40
N THR A 59 -5.55 2.44 -13.15
CA THR A 59 -4.66 3.53 -12.75
C THR A 59 -3.32 3.43 -13.51
N VAL A 60 -2.86 4.55 -14.08
CA VAL A 60 -1.56 4.67 -14.75
C VAL A 60 -0.62 5.48 -13.88
N PHE A 61 0.59 4.96 -13.66
CA PHE A 61 1.66 5.64 -12.95
C PHE A 61 2.79 5.98 -13.92
N ASN A 62 3.25 7.23 -13.88
CA ASN A 62 4.44 7.64 -14.60
C ASN A 62 5.68 7.42 -13.72
N VAL A 63 6.74 6.90 -14.33
CA VAL A 63 8.02 6.56 -13.69
C VAL A 63 9.14 7.33 -14.36
#